data_AF-A0A2M8X1B7-F1
#
_entry.id   AF-A0A2M8X1B7-F1
#
_cell.length_a   1.000
_cell.length_b   1.000
_cell.length_c   1.000
_cell.angle_alpha   90.00
_cell.angle_beta   90.00
_cell.angle_gamma   90.00
#
_symmetry.space_group_name_H-M   'P 1'
#
loop_
_entity.id
_entity.type
_entity.pdbx_description
1 polymer ?
#
loop_
_entity_poly.entity_id
_entity_poly.type
_entity_poly.pdbx_seq_one_letter_code
_entity_poly.pdbx_strand_id
1 'polypeptide(L)'
;MLSPTALRRWSWTHKWSSLVCTVFMLLLCITGLPLIFHHEIGHLLGTEVEAPAMPASAPRASLDRVLATAQALHPERVVQFVSHAEGDDNVWFVTLTPTPAPTDDFRSVALDARTAQVLAQPRFDEGFMYVMFKLHVDLFAGLPGKLFLGFMGLLLLVAIVTGVVLYAPFMRKLAFGEVRRERSKRVKWLDLHNLLGIVTLVWAFVVGGTGMINTWADLIIKYWQHDQLSVLLKPYEGQPIVPATERGPLQQALQATQAQAPGTRLSFIAFPGTAFSSPHHHTFFMRGNEPLTSKLLKPVLVDARTAEVTAAPQLPWYLTALLVSQPLHFGDYGGMPMKIIWALLDMATIVVLGSGLYLWLRKGVQAGSTTAAATVQGHTTPPTTPASTMVARTGRTPPSTEGRA
;
A
#
# COMPACT_ATOMS: atom_id res chain seq x y z
N MET A 1 -25.16 -11.60 -23.80
CA MET A 1 -25.72 -11.42 -22.44
C MET A 1 -25.16 -12.52 -21.55
N LEU A 2 -24.77 -12.22 -20.30
CA LEU A 2 -24.27 -13.25 -19.37
C LEU A 2 -25.39 -14.23 -19.00
N SER A 3 -25.07 -15.52 -18.89
CA SER A 3 -26.04 -16.52 -18.40
C SER A 3 -26.36 -16.27 -16.91
N PRO A 4 -27.54 -16.69 -16.40
CA PRO A 4 -27.89 -16.55 -15.00
C PRO A 4 -26.88 -17.22 -14.04
N THR A 5 -26.26 -18.31 -14.48
CA THR A 5 -25.22 -19.01 -13.71
C THR A 5 -23.92 -18.22 -13.70
N ALA A 6 -23.51 -17.64 -14.84
CA ALA A 6 -22.35 -16.76 -14.89
C ALA A 6 -22.54 -15.52 -14.02
N LEU A 7 -23.70 -14.86 -14.08
CA LEU A 7 -24.01 -13.69 -13.26
C LEU A 7 -23.94 -13.98 -11.76
N ARG A 8 -24.45 -15.15 -11.32
CA ARG A 8 -24.37 -15.60 -9.93
C ARG A 8 -22.93 -15.83 -9.48
N ARG A 9 -22.09 -16.46 -10.32
CA ARG A 9 -20.67 -16.68 -10.02
C ARG A 9 -19.91 -15.37 -9.88
N TRP A 10 -20.01 -14.47 -10.86
CA TRP A 10 -19.36 -13.16 -10.81
C TRP A 10 -19.81 -12.33 -9.59
N SER A 11 -21.11 -12.33 -9.29
CA SER A 11 -21.65 -11.64 -8.10
C SER A 11 -21.14 -12.24 -6.80
N TRP A 12 -20.98 -13.57 -6.74
CA TRP A 12 -20.44 -14.25 -5.57
C TRP A 12 -18.96 -13.91 -5.38
N THR A 13 -18.16 -13.98 -6.45
CA THR A 13 -16.73 -13.65 -6.41
C THR A 13 -16.54 -12.20 -5.98
N HIS A 14 -17.20 -11.25 -6.65
CA HIS A 14 -17.14 -9.83 -6.28
C HIS A 14 -17.54 -9.60 -4.82
N LYS A 15 -18.65 -10.21 -4.37
CA LYS A 15 -19.11 -10.05 -2.98
C LYS A 15 -18.03 -10.46 -1.98
N TRP A 16 -17.41 -11.63 -2.16
CA TRP A 16 -16.47 -12.15 -1.17
C TRP A 16 -15.08 -11.55 -1.29
N SER A 17 -14.57 -11.33 -2.50
CA SER A 17 -13.28 -10.64 -2.67
C SER A 17 -13.37 -9.23 -2.10
N SER A 18 -14.45 -8.49 -2.39
CA SER A 18 -14.68 -7.15 -1.82
C SER A 18 -14.83 -7.20 -0.31
N LEU A 19 -15.71 -8.05 0.24
CA LEU A 19 -16.02 -8.05 1.68
C LEU A 19 -14.80 -8.37 2.53
N VAL A 20 -13.99 -9.35 2.11
CA VAL A 20 -12.78 -9.77 2.85
C VAL A 20 -11.75 -8.64 2.90
N CYS A 21 -11.52 -7.93 1.78
CA CYS A 21 -10.53 -6.87 1.76
C CYS A 21 -11.05 -5.50 2.25
N THR A 22 -12.37 -5.27 2.27
CA THR A 22 -12.96 -3.94 2.50
C THR A 22 -12.47 -3.26 3.78
N VAL A 23 -12.41 -3.98 4.91
CA VAL A 23 -11.99 -3.37 6.19
C VAL A 23 -10.55 -2.86 6.11
N PHE A 24 -9.66 -3.63 5.48
CA PHE A 24 -8.25 -3.27 5.34
C PHE A 24 -8.07 -2.18 4.28
N MET A 25 -8.77 -2.26 3.15
CA MET A 25 -8.73 -1.20 2.14
C MET A 25 -9.27 0.13 2.69
N LEU A 26 -10.30 0.08 3.55
CA LEU A 26 -10.82 1.27 4.22
C LEU A 26 -9.78 1.88 5.17
N LEU A 27 -9.09 1.03 5.95
CA LEU A 27 -7.96 1.46 6.78
C LEU A 27 -6.86 2.09 5.91
N LEU A 28 -6.50 1.47 4.78
CA LEU A 28 -5.48 1.99 3.88
C LEU A 28 -5.88 3.34 3.27
N CYS A 29 -7.12 3.53 2.82
CA CYS A 29 -7.60 4.83 2.35
C CYS A 29 -7.54 5.89 3.47
N ILE A 30 -8.08 5.58 4.66
CA ILE A 30 -8.09 6.53 5.78
C ILE A 30 -6.68 6.95 6.21
N THR A 31 -5.74 6.00 6.23
CA THR A 31 -4.34 6.26 6.59
C THR A 31 -3.55 6.87 5.43
N GLY A 32 -3.91 6.57 4.19
CA GLY A 32 -3.29 7.10 2.97
C GLY A 32 -3.62 8.57 2.73
N LEU A 33 -4.85 9.00 3.07
CA LEU A 33 -5.30 10.37 2.88
C LEU A 33 -4.36 11.44 3.50
N PRO A 34 -3.94 11.36 4.78
CA PRO A 34 -2.94 12.27 5.32
C PRO A 34 -1.54 12.06 4.72
N LEU A 35 -1.18 10.83 4.33
CA LEU A 35 0.14 10.54 3.74
C LEU A 35 0.37 11.18 2.37
N ILE A 36 -0.71 11.45 1.61
CA ILE A 36 -0.64 12.25 0.37
C ILE A 36 -0.02 13.64 0.64
N PHE A 37 -0.28 14.21 1.82
CA PHE A 37 0.16 15.54 2.23
C PHE A 37 1.28 15.49 3.29
N HIS A 38 2.09 14.43 3.31
CA HIS A 38 3.07 14.24 4.38
C HIS A 38 4.07 15.40 4.52
N HIS A 39 4.51 15.98 3.40
CA HIS A 39 5.39 17.15 3.41
C HIS A 39 4.71 18.37 4.03
N GLU A 40 3.49 18.68 3.57
CA GLU A 40 2.72 19.83 4.04
C GLU A 40 2.40 19.70 5.54
N ILE A 41 2.01 18.50 5.98
CA ILE A 41 1.75 18.21 7.39
C ILE A 41 3.06 18.28 8.19
N GLY A 42 4.15 17.75 7.65
CA GLY A 42 5.47 17.76 8.28
C GLY A 42 5.96 19.19 8.54
N HIS A 43 5.89 20.07 7.53
CA HIS A 43 6.22 21.48 7.68
C HIS A 43 5.31 22.18 8.69
N LEU A 44 3.99 21.92 8.65
CA LEU A 44 3.04 22.50 9.61
C LEU A 44 3.29 22.05 11.06
N LEU A 45 3.76 20.83 11.26
CA LEU A 45 4.09 20.28 12.57
C LEU A 45 5.53 20.56 13.02
N GLY A 46 6.37 21.15 12.14
CA GLY A 46 7.79 21.36 12.41
C GLY A 46 8.58 20.06 12.56
N THR A 47 8.13 18.99 11.90
CA THR A 47 8.75 17.66 11.94
C THR A 47 9.58 17.35 10.69
N GLU A 48 9.84 18.34 9.84
CA GLU A 48 10.81 18.23 8.76
C GLU A 48 12.16 18.81 9.15
N VAL A 49 13.22 18.24 8.57
CA VAL A 49 14.58 18.76 8.74
C VAL A 49 14.84 19.76 7.62
N GLU A 50 14.90 21.03 7.97
CA GLU A 50 15.22 22.10 7.03
C GLU A 50 16.64 22.62 7.24
N ALA A 51 17.38 22.76 6.15
CA ALA A 51 18.68 23.42 6.19
C ALA A 51 18.48 24.94 6.36
N PRO A 52 19.33 25.64 7.14
CA PRO A 52 19.26 27.08 7.28
C PRO A 52 19.29 27.81 5.92
N ALA A 53 18.57 28.93 5.82
CA ALA A 53 18.61 29.77 4.63
C ALA A 53 20.03 30.34 4.44
N MET A 54 20.62 30.06 3.27
CA MET A 54 21.94 30.56 2.88
C MET A 54 21.92 30.96 1.40
N PRO A 55 22.87 31.81 0.95
CA PRO A 55 22.97 32.18 -0.46
C PRO A 55 23.08 30.94 -1.35
N ALA A 56 22.40 30.94 -2.50
CA ALA A 56 22.44 29.82 -3.44
C ALA A 56 23.85 29.52 -3.98
N SER A 57 24.76 30.51 -3.92
CA SER A 57 26.17 30.39 -4.29
C SER A 57 27.08 29.85 -3.18
N ALA A 58 26.54 29.53 -2.00
CA ALA A 58 27.34 29.00 -0.90
C ALA A 58 28.02 27.69 -1.35
N PRO A 59 29.36 27.58 -1.20
CA PRO A 59 30.07 26.38 -1.62
C PRO A 59 29.60 25.18 -0.80
N ARG A 60 29.54 24.02 -1.45
CA ARG A 60 29.19 22.77 -0.78
C ARG A 60 30.37 22.24 0.04
N ALA A 61 30.07 21.66 1.19
CA ALA A 61 31.06 20.90 1.95
C ALA A 61 31.41 19.62 1.16
N SER A 62 32.65 19.15 1.27
CA SER A 62 33.01 17.85 0.70
C SER A 62 32.25 16.74 1.42
N LEU A 63 31.91 15.68 0.68
CA LEU A 63 31.22 14.54 1.26
C LEU A 63 32.06 13.84 2.34
N ASP A 64 33.39 13.89 2.22
CA ASP A 64 34.33 13.43 3.24
C ASP A 64 34.16 14.18 4.57
N ARG A 65 33.94 15.51 4.51
CA ARG A 65 33.68 16.32 5.71
C ARG A 65 32.33 15.98 6.32
N VAL A 66 31.30 15.79 5.50
CA VAL A 66 29.97 15.37 5.96
C VAL A 66 30.04 14.03 6.69
N LEU A 67 30.74 13.05 6.11
CA LEU A 67 30.97 11.75 6.72
C LEU A 67 31.75 11.85 8.04
N ALA A 68 32.84 12.62 8.05
CA ALA A 68 33.66 12.79 9.25
C ALA A 68 32.85 13.39 10.40
N THR A 69 32.03 14.42 10.13
CA THR A 69 31.15 15.00 11.16
C THR A 69 30.16 13.96 11.70
N ALA A 70 29.48 13.23 10.81
CA ALA A 70 28.49 12.22 11.22
C ALA A 70 29.12 11.08 12.02
N GLN A 71 30.28 10.57 11.57
CA GLN A 71 31.02 9.50 12.22
C GLN A 71 31.56 9.91 13.59
N ALA A 72 31.94 11.18 13.78
CA ALA A 72 32.43 11.68 15.06
C ALA A 72 31.36 11.67 16.17
N LEU A 73 30.06 11.71 15.82
CA LEU A 73 28.97 11.60 16.78
C LEU A 73 28.71 10.16 17.24
N HIS A 74 29.08 9.19 16.39
CA HIS A 74 28.86 7.76 16.61
C HIS A 74 30.11 6.95 16.21
N PRO A 75 31.26 7.15 16.89
CA PRO A 75 32.54 6.57 16.50
C PRO A 75 32.56 5.03 16.54
N GLU A 76 31.64 4.42 17.27
CA GLU A 76 31.48 2.97 17.41
C GLU A 76 30.72 2.31 16.25
N ARG A 77 30.12 3.10 15.37
CA ARG A 77 29.26 2.63 14.27
C ARG A 77 29.96 2.76 12.93
N VAL A 78 29.46 2.03 11.93
CA VAL A 78 29.88 2.15 10.53
C VAL A 78 28.82 2.86 9.72
N VAL A 79 29.26 3.66 8.75
CA VAL A 79 28.35 4.30 7.78
C VAL A 79 27.84 3.23 6.81
N GLN A 80 26.52 3.08 6.76
CA GLN A 80 25.83 2.14 5.90
C GLN A 80 25.35 2.82 4.61
N PHE A 81 24.70 3.98 4.77
CA PHE A 81 24.13 4.75 3.66
C PHE A 81 24.35 6.25 3.83
N VAL A 82 24.44 6.94 2.70
CA VAL A 82 24.36 8.41 2.63
C VAL A 82 23.34 8.78 1.55
N SER A 83 22.35 9.60 1.87
CA SER A 83 21.32 10.04 0.92
C SER A 83 21.01 11.52 1.07
N HIS A 84 20.52 12.14 0.00
CA HIS A 84 19.90 13.46 0.12
C HIS A 84 18.49 13.34 0.74
N ALA A 85 18.02 14.43 1.34
CA ALA A 85 16.59 14.56 1.62
C ALA A 85 15.80 14.53 0.29
N GLU A 86 14.61 13.95 0.29
CA GLU A 86 13.79 13.93 -0.92
C GLU A 86 13.35 15.37 -1.26
N GLY A 87 13.69 15.83 -2.47
CA GLY A 87 13.38 17.19 -2.92
C GLY A 87 14.32 18.29 -2.41
N ASP A 88 15.23 18.00 -1.48
CA ASP A 88 16.21 18.97 -0.96
C ASP A 88 17.65 18.44 -1.01
N ASP A 89 18.41 18.95 -1.97
CA ASP A 89 19.82 18.61 -2.12
C ASP A 89 20.70 19.31 -1.05
N ASN A 90 20.16 20.16 -0.18
CA ASN A 90 20.92 20.87 0.87
C ASN A 90 21.01 20.10 2.18
N VAL A 91 20.33 18.97 2.31
CA VAL A 91 20.39 18.11 3.49
C VAL A 91 20.96 16.75 3.08
N TRP A 92 21.93 16.27 3.86
CA TRP A 92 22.40 14.90 3.83
C TRP A 92 21.87 14.15 5.03
N PHE A 93 21.39 12.94 4.81
CA PHE A 93 21.19 11.94 5.85
C PHE A 93 22.30 10.91 5.78
N VAL A 94 22.98 10.69 6.90
CA VAL A 94 24.00 9.64 7.07
C VAL A 94 23.44 8.58 8.01
N THR A 95 23.24 7.37 7.51
CA THR A 95 22.77 6.23 8.29
C THR A 95 23.96 5.42 8.82
N LEU A 96 24.06 5.32 10.15
CA LEU A 96 25.11 4.59 10.86
C LEU A 96 24.54 3.40 11.62
N THR A 97 25.24 2.27 11.55
CA THR A 97 24.81 0.97 12.13
C THR A 97 25.98 0.30 12.85
N PRO A 98 25.76 -0.68 13.75
CA PRO A 98 26.87 -1.39 14.40
C PRO A 98 27.75 -2.17 13.42
N THR A 99 27.16 -2.69 12.34
CA THR A 99 27.87 -3.44 11.28
C THR A 99 27.26 -3.13 9.92
N PRO A 100 27.95 -3.39 8.80
CA PRO A 100 27.39 -3.15 7.46
C PRO A 100 26.11 -3.96 7.15
N ALA A 101 25.82 -5.01 7.92
CA ALA A 101 24.66 -5.87 7.72
C ALA A 101 23.32 -5.13 8.01
N PRO A 102 22.21 -5.55 7.37
CA PRO A 102 20.89 -4.99 7.64
C PRO A 102 20.50 -5.13 9.12
N THR A 103 20.03 -4.04 9.72
CA THR A 103 19.64 -3.99 11.15
C THR A 103 18.62 -2.88 11.38
N ASP A 104 17.76 -3.08 12.38
CA ASP A 104 16.85 -2.03 12.88
C ASP A 104 17.55 -1.11 13.91
N ASP A 105 18.73 -1.48 14.41
CA ASP A 105 19.57 -0.61 15.24
C ASP A 105 20.40 0.34 14.37
N PHE A 106 19.80 1.45 13.96
CA PHE A 106 20.48 2.50 13.22
C PHE A 106 20.39 3.87 13.91
N ARG A 107 21.32 4.74 13.53
CA ARG A 107 21.32 6.18 13.84
C ARG A 107 21.32 6.93 12.52
N SER A 108 20.43 7.91 12.40
CA SER A 108 20.45 8.84 11.28
C SER A 108 21.03 10.17 11.77
N VAL A 109 21.96 10.74 11.00
CA VAL A 109 22.50 12.07 11.24
C VAL A 109 22.13 12.95 10.04
N ALA A 110 21.33 13.99 10.27
CA ALA A 110 21.05 15.00 9.27
C ALA A 110 22.12 16.10 9.32
N LEU A 111 22.69 16.46 8.17
CA LEU A 111 23.71 17.50 8.06
C LEU A 111 23.41 18.45 6.90
N ASP A 112 23.76 19.72 7.07
CA ASP A 112 23.74 20.70 5.99
C ASP A 112 24.83 20.37 4.95
N ALA A 113 24.45 20.23 3.69
CA ALA A 113 25.34 19.89 2.58
C ALA A 113 26.38 20.96 2.25
N ARG A 114 26.23 22.17 2.79
CA ARG A 114 27.09 23.33 2.54
C ARG A 114 28.07 23.56 3.69
N THR A 115 27.64 23.36 4.93
CA THR A 115 28.51 23.58 6.11
C THR A 115 29.01 22.30 6.77
N ALA A 116 28.40 21.15 6.47
CA ALA A 116 28.55 19.89 7.19
C ALA A 116 28.24 20.01 8.69
N GLN A 117 27.39 20.98 9.09
CA GLN A 117 26.89 21.10 10.45
C GLN A 117 25.70 20.17 10.66
N VAL A 118 25.59 19.62 11.86
CA VAL A 118 24.47 18.76 12.28
C VAL A 118 23.21 19.58 12.36
N LEU A 119 22.15 19.11 11.70
CA LEU A 119 20.82 19.70 11.76
C LEU A 119 20.02 19.06 12.89
N ALA A 120 19.13 19.83 13.50
CA ALA A 120 18.20 19.29 14.48
C ALA A 120 17.29 18.27 13.81
N GLN A 121 17.19 17.07 14.38
CA GLN A 121 16.35 16.00 13.85
C GLN A 121 15.12 15.82 14.73
N PRO A 122 13.91 15.87 14.12
CA PRO A 122 12.71 15.39 14.78
C PRO A 122 12.78 13.88 14.94
N ARG A 123 12.05 13.34 15.90
CA ARG A 123 11.94 11.89 16.08
C ARG A 123 10.99 11.33 15.02
N PHE A 124 11.55 10.60 14.05
CA PHE A 124 10.80 10.05 12.91
C PHE A 124 9.98 8.79 13.25
N ASP A 125 10.19 8.22 14.43
CA ASP A 125 9.57 6.99 14.94
C ASP A 125 8.42 7.25 15.93
N GLU A 126 7.95 8.50 16.02
CA GLU A 126 6.82 8.90 16.85
C GLU A 126 5.87 9.86 16.14
N GLY A 127 4.73 10.14 16.77
CA GLY A 127 3.76 11.12 16.28
C GLY A 127 2.72 10.56 15.30
N PHE A 128 1.78 11.44 14.93
CA PHE A 128 0.60 11.07 14.14
C PHE A 128 0.97 10.49 12.76
N MET A 129 1.88 11.16 12.04
CA MET A 129 2.30 10.74 10.70
C MET A 129 3.00 9.37 10.70
N TYR A 130 3.81 9.09 11.72
CA TYR A 130 4.43 7.77 11.90
C TYR A 130 3.39 6.67 12.10
N VAL A 131 2.38 6.90 12.94
CA VAL A 131 1.30 5.93 13.16
C VAL A 131 0.50 5.67 11.89
N MET A 132 0.14 6.74 11.14
CA MET A 132 -0.54 6.59 9.85
C MET A 132 0.31 5.79 8.86
N PHE A 133 1.59 6.10 8.76
CA PHE A 133 2.53 5.39 7.89
C PHE A 133 2.66 3.91 8.24
N LYS A 134 2.88 3.56 9.51
CA LYS A 134 3.02 2.17 9.94
C LYS A 134 1.74 1.36 9.75
N LEU A 135 0.58 1.93 10.08
CA LEU A 135 -0.70 1.29 9.77
C LEU A 135 -0.87 1.06 8.26
N HIS A 136 -0.48 2.03 7.44
CA HIS A 136 -0.64 1.94 5.98
C HIS A 136 0.29 0.92 5.33
N VAL A 137 1.56 0.86 5.77
CA VAL A 137 2.59 0.06 5.09
C VAL A 137 2.67 -1.36 5.64
N ASP A 138 2.55 -1.55 6.95
CA ASP A 138 2.82 -2.85 7.57
C ASP A 138 1.94 -3.24 8.77
N LEU A 139 0.95 -2.43 9.15
CA LEU A 139 0.09 -2.67 10.32
C LEU A 139 0.88 -2.87 11.63
N PHE A 140 2.08 -2.29 11.76
CA PHE A 140 3.03 -2.56 12.85
C PHE A 140 3.51 -4.03 12.94
N ALA A 141 3.30 -4.82 11.89
CA ALA A 141 3.65 -6.24 11.84
C ALA A 141 4.82 -6.54 10.89
N GLY A 142 5.52 -5.51 10.39
CA GLY A 142 6.69 -5.67 9.51
C GLY A 142 6.37 -6.47 8.24
N LEU A 143 7.25 -7.41 7.87
CA LEU A 143 7.07 -8.21 6.65
C LEU A 143 5.75 -9.01 6.63
N PRO A 144 5.33 -9.74 7.69
CA PRO A 144 4.02 -10.37 7.74
C PRO A 144 2.86 -9.42 7.40
N GLY A 145 2.88 -8.19 7.94
CA GLY A 145 1.86 -7.18 7.67
C GLY A 145 1.87 -6.70 6.23
N LYS A 146 3.05 -6.44 5.66
CA LYS A 146 3.20 -6.11 4.23
C LYS A 146 2.58 -7.22 3.35
N LEU A 147 2.95 -8.48 3.55
CA LEU A 147 2.45 -9.60 2.74
C LEU A 147 0.93 -9.79 2.88
N PHE A 148 0.41 -9.62 4.10
CA PHE A 148 -1.03 -9.66 4.35
C PHE A 148 -1.77 -8.55 3.60
N LEU A 149 -1.28 -7.30 3.68
CA LEU A 149 -1.85 -6.18 2.93
C LEU A 149 -1.73 -6.38 1.41
N GLY A 150 -0.63 -6.96 0.93
CA GLY A 150 -0.44 -7.34 -0.46
C GLY A 150 -1.51 -8.33 -0.94
N PHE A 151 -1.83 -9.35 -0.13
CA PHE A 151 -2.93 -10.26 -0.42
C PHE A 151 -4.30 -9.55 -0.43
N MET A 152 -4.53 -8.61 0.49
CA MET A 152 -5.75 -7.80 0.48
C MET A 152 -5.83 -6.89 -0.77
N GLY A 153 -4.69 -6.37 -1.24
CA GLY A 153 -4.58 -5.66 -2.51
C GLY A 153 -4.91 -6.54 -3.72
N LEU A 154 -4.46 -7.80 -3.74
CA LEU A 154 -4.84 -8.76 -4.78
C LEU A 154 -6.37 -9.01 -4.80
N LEU A 155 -6.99 -9.16 -3.63
CA LEU A 155 -8.45 -9.30 -3.53
C LEU A 155 -9.19 -8.05 -4.01
N LEU A 156 -8.64 -6.85 -3.77
CA LEU A 156 -9.17 -5.61 -4.34
C LEU A 156 -9.11 -5.64 -5.88
N LEU A 157 -8.00 -6.07 -6.48
CA LEU A 157 -7.90 -6.18 -7.95
C LEU A 157 -8.94 -7.16 -8.52
N VAL A 158 -9.14 -8.31 -7.86
CA VAL A 158 -10.19 -9.26 -8.22
C VAL A 158 -11.58 -8.63 -8.08
N ALA A 159 -11.83 -7.88 -7.00
CA ALA A 159 -13.07 -7.16 -6.78
C ALA A 159 -13.35 -6.13 -7.88
N ILE A 160 -12.32 -5.38 -8.31
CA ILE A 160 -12.43 -4.39 -9.39
C ILE A 160 -12.77 -5.08 -10.71
N VAL A 161 -12.01 -6.10 -11.11
CA VAL A 161 -12.24 -6.82 -12.38
C VAL A 161 -13.64 -7.44 -12.41
N THR A 162 -14.04 -8.10 -11.32
CA THR A 162 -15.38 -8.69 -11.20
C THR A 162 -16.48 -7.62 -11.16
N GLY A 163 -16.22 -6.45 -10.58
CA GLY A 163 -17.13 -5.30 -10.56
C GLY A 163 -17.38 -4.74 -11.96
N VAL A 164 -16.35 -4.62 -12.80
CA VAL A 164 -16.48 -4.18 -14.20
C VAL A 164 -17.36 -5.14 -14.99
N VAL A 165 -17.18 -6.45 -14.83
CA VAL A 165 -18.01 -7.47 -15.49
C VAL A 165 -19.48 -7.34 -15.08
N LEU A 166 -19.75 -6.98 -13.82
CA LEU A 166 -21.09 -6.78 -13.29
C LEU A 166 -21.69 -5.41 -13.66
N TYR A 167 -20.87 -4.39 -13.93
CA TYR A 167 -21.35 -3.03 -14.20
C TYR A 167 -22.36 -2.98 -15.35
N ALA A 168 -22.01 -3.57 -16.51
CA ALA A 168 -22.83 -3.54 -17.70
C ALA A 168 -24.26 -4.08 -17.50
N PRO A 169 -24.49 -5.29 -16.96
CA PRO A 169 -25.86 -5.79 -16.75
C PRO A 169 -26.67 -4.97 -15.73
N PHE A 170 -26.04 -4.33 -14.73
CA PHE A 170 -26.74 -3.52 -13.74
C PHE A 170 -27.05 -2.09 -14.21
N MET A 171 -26.20 -1.51 -15.06
CA MET A 171 -26.31 -0.10 -15.48
C MET A 171 -26.89 0.08 -16.89
N ARG A 172 -27.12 -0.98 -17.67
CA ARG A 172 -27.60 -0.89 -19.08
C ARG A 172 -28.88 -0.06 -19.30
N LYS A 173 -29.72 0.08 -18.28
CA LYS A 173 -31.01 0.78 -18.36
C LYS A 173 -30.98 2.20 -17.76
N LEU A 174 -29.82 2.66 -17.32
CA LEU A 174 -29.64 3.96 -16.68
C LEU A 174 -28.75 4.83 -17.56
N ALA A 175 -29.02 6.13 -17.59
CA ALA A 175 -28.08 7.08 -18.18
C ALA A 175 -26.80 7.12 -17.33
N PHE A 176 -25.65 7.40 -17.95
CA PHE A 176 -24.41 7.59 -17.20
C PHE A 176 -24.59 8.75 -16.21
N GLY A 177 -24.22 8.54 -14.93
CA GLY A 177 -24.40 9.53 -13.87
C GLY A 177 -25.79 9.54 -13.22
N GLU A 178 -26.75 8.72 -13.67
CA GLU A 178 -28.08 8.67 -13.08
C GLU A 178 -28.04 8.02 -11.68
N VAL A 179 -28.46 8.79 -10.66
CA VAL A 179 -28.69 8.30 -9.30
C VAL A 179 -30.18 8.46 -8.98
N ARG A 180 -30.88 7.34 -8.78
CA ARG A 180 -32.35 7.36 -8.66
C ARG A 180 -32.82 7.88 -7.30
N ARG A 181 -33.06 9.20 -7.23
CA ARG A 181 -33.42 9.93 -5.99
C ARG A 181 -34.80 9.58 -5.42
N GLU A 182 -35.74 9.09 -6.21
CA GLU A 182 -37.08 8.72 -5.75
C GLU A 182 -37.19 7.27 -5.29
N ARG A 183 -36.10 6.49 -5.33
CA ARG A 183 -36.07 5.08 -4.91
C ARG A 183 -35.65 4.92 -3.46
N SER A 184 -35.78 3.69 -2.94
CA SER A 184 -35.35 3.35 -1.58
C SER A 184 -33.87 3.69 -1.34
N LYS A 185 -33.51 3.98 -0.09
CA LYS A 185 -32.11 4.31 0.30
C LYS A 185 -31.10 3.26 -0.22
N ARG A 186 -31.48 1.97 -0.21
CA ARG A 186 -30.66 0.88 -0.74
C ARG A 186 -30.35 1.05 -2.23
N VAL A 187 -31.34 1.41 -3.04
CA VAL A 187 -31.14 1.62 -4.48
C VAL A 187 -30.26 2.83 -4.73
N LYS A 188 -30.44 3.91 -3.98
CA LYS A 188 -29.56 5.10 -4.06
C LYS A 188 -28.09 4.75 -3.79
N TRP A 189 -27.83 4.00 -2.72
CA TRP A 189 -26.46 3.57 -2.38
C TRP A 189 -25.88 2.59 -3.40
N LEU A 190 -26.71 1.74 -4.01
CA LEU A 190 -26.27 0.87 -5.11
C LEU A 190 -25.89 1.68 -6.35
N ASP A 191 -26.72 2.66 -6.74
CA ASP A 191 -26.44 3.53 -7.87
C ASP A 191 -25.15 4.35 -7.61
N LEU A 192 -24.98 4.86 -6.38
CA LEU A 192 -23.77 5.60 -5.99
C LEU A 192 -22.52 4.70 -5.97
N HIS A 193 -22.63 3.46 -5.46
CA HIS A 193 -21.53 2.50 -5.48
C HIS A 193 -21.08 2.19 -6.92
N ASN A 194 -22.03 1.99 -7.82
CA ASN A 194 -21.74 1.75 -9.24
C ASN A 194 -21.13 2.97 -9.92
N LEU A 195 -21.68 4.17 -9.67
CA LEU A 195 -21.20 5.42 -10.26
C LEU A 195 -19.79 5.77 -9.77
N LEU A 196 -19.56 5.78 -8.47
CA LEU A 196 -18.24 6.09 -7.93
C LEU A 196 -17.24 4.99 -8.27
N GLY A 197 -17.65 3.72 -8.25
CA GLY A 197 -16.79 2.60 -8.62
C GLY A 197 -16.31 2.66 -10.07
N ILE A 198 -17.15 3.10 -11.02
CA ILE A 198 -16.71 3.27 -12.41
C ILE A 198 -15.85 4.53 -12.60
N VAL A 199 -16.16 5.62 -11.87
CA VAL A 199 -15.39 6.87 -11.91
C VAL A 199 -13.98 6.69 -11.35
N THR A 200 -13.84 5.93 -10.25
CA THR A 200 -12.54 5.67 -9.62
C THR A 200 -11.83 4.44 -10.21
N LEU A 201 -12.44 3.72 -11.16
CA LEU A 201 -11.99 2.41 -11.65
C LEU A 201 -10.50 2.36 -11.98
N VAL A 202 -10.07 3.23 -12.91
CA VAL A 202 -8.68 3.22 -13.41
C VAL A 202 -7.71 3.57 -12.30
N TRP A 203 -8.04 4.61 -11.53
CA TRP A 203 -7.22 5.05 -10.41
C TRP A 203 -7.09 3.97 -9.33
N ALA A 204 -8.21 3.39 -8.87
CA ALA A 204 -8.20 2.36 -7.83
C ALA A 204 -7.49 1.08 -8.30
N PHE A 205 -7.59 0.74 -9.59
CA PHE A 205 -6.86 -0.39 -10.16
C PHE A 205 -5.35 -0.13 -10.19
N VAL A 206 -4.92 1.06 -10.63
CA VAL A 206 -3.51 1.44 -10.66
C VAL A 206 -2.96 1.53 -9.24
N VAL A 207 -3.56 2.33 -8.35
CA VAL A 207 -3.10 2.52 -6.97
C VAL A 207 -3.14 1.20 -6.17
N GLY A 208 -4.19 0.39 -6.34
CA GLY A 208 -4.27 -0.93 -5.70
C GLY A 208 -3.21 -1.90 -6.22
N GLY A 209 -2.95 -1.90 -7.52
CA GLY A 209 -1.94 -2.75 -8.16
C GLY A 209 -0.52 -2.35 -7.78
N THR A 210 -0.24 -1.05 -7.78
CA THR A 210 1.08 -0.53 -7.39
C THR A 210 1.32 -0.65 -5.89
N GLY A 211 0.28 -0.48 -5.06
CA GLY A 211 0.34 -0.75 -3.64
C GLY A 211 0.68 -2.21 -3.35
N MET A 212 0.03 -3.15 -4.05
CA MET A 212 0.36 -4.58 -3.97
C MET A 212 1.82 -4.85 -4.34
N ILE A 213 2.34 -4.27 -5.44
CA ILE A 213 3.76 -4.40 -5.82
C ILE A 213 4.67 -3.84 -4.72
N ASN A 214 4.35 -2.68 -4.15
CA ASN A 214 5.13 -2.05 -3.09
C ASN A 214 5.22 -2.93 -1.82
N THR A 215 4.18 -3.70 -1.51
CA THR A 215 4.24 -4.65 -0.37
C THR A 215 5.27 -5.78 -0.56
N TRP A 216 5.69 -6.05 -1.81
CA TRP A 216 6.69 -7.06 -2.14
C TRP A 216 8.11 -6.47 -2.30
N ALA A 217 8.30 -5.17 -2.08
CA ALA A 217 9.58 -4.49 -2.28
C ALA A 217 10.75 -5.23 -1.63
N ASP A 218 10.61 -5.61 -0.35
CA ASP A 218 11.65 -6.34 0.39
C ASP A 218 12.02 -7.68 -0.29
N LEU A 219 11.04 -8.40 -0.82
CA LEU A 219 11.26 -9.68 -1.52
C LEU A 219 11.89 -9.47 -2.90
N ILE A 220 11.43 -8.45 -3.64
CA ILE A 220 11.97 -8.10 -4.95
C ILE A 220 13.44 -7.65 -4.82
N ILE A 221 13.75 -6.85 -3.80
CA ILE A 221 15.12 -6.41 -3.50
C ILE A 221 15.98 -7.61 -3.08
N LYS A 222 15.49 -8.49 -2.20
CA LYS A 222 16.21 -9.73 -1.84
C LYS A 222 16.46 -10.64 -3.04
N TYR A 223 15.49 -10.75 -3.95
CA TYR A 223 15.66 -11.50 -5.18
C TYR A 223 16.73 -10.87 -6.09
N TRP A 224 16.75 -9.54 -6.23
CA TRP A 224 17.82 -8.83 -6.94
C TRP A 224 19.20 -9.04 -6.32
N GLN A 225 19.30 -9.01 -4.98
CA GLN A 225 20.55 -9.28 -4.27
C GLN A 225 21.07 -10.69 -4.59
N HIS A 226 20.16 -11.66 -4.65
CA HIS A 226 20.51 -13.05 -4.97
C HIS A 226 20.81 -13.28 -6.47
N ASP A 227 20.10 -12.62 -7.39
CA ASP A 227 20.21 -12.84 -8.83
C ASP A 227 21.33 -12.00 -9.48
N GLN A 228 21.19 -10.68 -9.43
CA GLN A 228 22.08 -9.78 -10.18
C GLN A 228 23.30 -9.37 -9.35
N LEU A 229 23.09 -9.00 -8.09
CA LEU A 229 24.17 -8.52 -7.25
C LEU A 229 25.17 -9.66 -6.98
N SER A 230 24.72 -10.88 -6.68
CA SER A 230 25.61 -12.03 -6.48
C SER A 230 26.57 -12.28 -7.65
N VAL A 231 26.11 -12.13 -8.90
CA VAL A 231 26.93 -12.28 -10.11
C VAL A 231 28.01 -11.20 -10.19
N LEU A 232 27.63 -9.95 -9.92
CA LEU A 232 28.55 -8.82 -9.88
C LEU A 232 29.57 -8.93 -8.74
N LEU A 233 29.15 -9.53 -7.62
CA LEU A 233 29.95 -9.65 -6.41
C LEU A 233 30.81 -10.90 -6.36
N LYS A 234 30.54 -11.91 -7.19
CA LYS A 234 31.27 -13.19 -7.21
C LYS A 234 32.80 -13.04 -7.25
N PRO A 235 33.41 -12.10 -7.99
CA PRO A 235 34.87 -11.91 -7.96
C PRO A 235 35.42 -11.49 -6.58
N TYR A 236 34.58 -10.93 -5.72
CA TYR A 236 34.90 -10.39 -4.40
C TYR A 236 34.44 -11.30 -3.26
N GLU A 237 33.91 -12.49 -3.57
CA GLU A 237 33.43 -13.43 -2.57
C GLU A 237 34.59 -13.90 -1.66
N GLY A 238 34.38 -13.87 -0.35
CA GLY A 238 35.39 -14.24 0.65
C GLY A 238 36.51 -13.20 0.86
N GLN A 239 36.53 -12.09 0.13
CA GLN A 239 37.49 -11.01 0.36
C GLN A 239 37.07 -10.15 1.56
N PRO A 240 38.03 -9.63 2.35
CA PRO A 240 37.71 -8.76 3.48
C PRO A 240 37.13 -7.43 2.99
N ILE A 241 36.18 -6.90 3.76
CA ILE A 241 35.63 -5.56 3.51
C ILE A 241 36.75 -4.53 3.63
N VAL A 242 36.83 -3.60 2.67
CA VAL A 242 37.80 -2.51 2.69
C VAL A 242 37.58 -1.65 3.96
N PRO A 243 38.57 -1.60 4.88
CA PRO A 243 38.45 -0.83 6.12
C PRO A 243 38.24 0.65 5.82
N ALA A 244 37.51 1.35 6.68
CA ALA A 244 37.21 2.78 6.49
C ALA A 244 38.48 3.65 6.34
N THR A 245 39.56 3.28 7.02
CA THR A 245 40.87 3.95 6.99
C THR A 245 41.61 3.81 5.66
N GLU A 246 41.24 2.82 4.84
CA GLU A 246 41.90 2.53 3.57
C GLU A 246 41.06 2.98 2.36
N ARG A 247 39.92 3.61 2.62
CA ARG A 247 39.04 4.14 1.57
C ARG A 247 39.60 5.46 1.05
N GLY A 248 39.53 5.63 -0.27
CA GLY A 248 39.85 6.89 -0.93
C GLY A 248 38.80 7.97 -0.64
N PRO A 249 39.06 9.23 -1.05
CA PRO A 249 38.12 10.33 -0.83
C PRO A 249 36.77 10.07 -1.50
N LEU A 250 35.69 10.10 -0.74
CA LEU A 250 34.35 9.84 -1.25
C LEU A 250 33.89 10.93 -2.21
N GLN A 251 34.34 12.18 -2.01
CA GLN A 251 34.06 13.27 -2.94
C GLN A 251 34.61 12.98 -4.35
N GLN A 252 35.78 12.34 -4.45
CA GLN A 252 36.38 11.94 -5.72
C GLN A 252 35.57 10.82 -6.39
N ALA A 253 35.13 9.83 -5.61
CA ALA A 253 34.27 8.75 -6.10
C ALA A 253 32.92 9.27 -6.62
N LEU A 254 32.34 10.26 -5.95
CA LEU A 254 31.13 10.94 -6.42
C LEU A 254 31.36 11.68 -7.74
N GLN A 255 32.49 12.39 -7.88
CA GLN A 255 32.83 13.08 -9.13
C GLN A 255 33.04 12.10 -10.28
N ALA A 256 33.74 10.99 -10.05
CA ALA A 256 33.92 9.92 -11.05
C ALA A 256 32.57 9.33 -11.48
N THR A 257 31.65 9.12 -10.53
CA THR A 257 30.29 8.67 -10.81
C THR A 257 29.51 9.68 -11.67
N GLN A 258 29.57 10.95 -11.32
CA GLN A 258 28.89 12.02 -12.07
C GLN A 258 29.41 12.13 -13.51
N ALA A 259 30.71 11.93 -13.71
CA ALA A 259 31.32 11.88 -15.03
C ALA A 259 30.84 10.67 -15.85
N GLN A 260 30.66 9.50 -15.22
CA GLN A 260 30.14 8.29 -15.86
C GLN A 260 28.65 8.37 -16.22
N ALA A 261 27.86 9.10 -15.42
CA ALA A 261 26.41 9.24 -15.58
C ALA A 261 26.01 10.72 -15.68
N PRO A 262 26.40 11.43 -16.75
CA PRO A 262 26.04 12.83 -16.91
C PRO A 262 24.53 13.00 -17.01
N GLY A 263 24.01 14.14 -16.51
CA GLY A 263 22.57 14.42 -16.51
C GLY A 263 21.76 13.61 -15.49
N THR A 264 22.42 12.97 -14.52
CA THR A 264 21.80 12.30 -13.37
C THR A 264 22.13 13.01 -12.07
N ARG A 265 21.36 12.74 -11.01
CA ARG A 265 21.62 13.17 -9.64
C ARG A 265 21.80 11.96 -8.74
N LEU A 266 22.54 12.13 -7.66
CA LEU A 266 22.67 11.10 -6.65
C LEU A 266 21.35 10.92 -5.90
N SER A 267 20.91 9.68 -5.74
CA SER A 267 19.83 9.31 -4.83
C SER A 267 20.42 8.93 -3.47
N PHE A 268 21.26 7.88 -3.44
CA PHE A 268 21.95 7.46 -2.23
C PHE A 268 23.24 6.69 -2.57
N ILE A 269 24.09 6.52 -1.57
CA ILE A 269 25.34 5.77 -1.62
C ILE A 269 25.21 4.60 -0.67
N ALA A 270 25.52 3.40 -1.15
CA ALA A 270 25.70 2.20 -0.34
C ALA A 270 27.19 1.92 -0.13
N PHE A 271 27.58 1.73 1.12
CA PHE A 271 28.99 1.57 1.50
C PHE A 271 29.45 0.11 1.39
N PRO A 272 30.78 -0.14 1.41
CA PRO A 272 31.30 -1.49 1.30
C PRO A 272 30.73 -2.45 2.35
N GLY A 273 30.32 -3.65 1.91
CA GLY A 273 29.77 -4.72 2.75
C GLY A 273 28.27 -4.62 3.07
N THR A 274 27.59 -3.59 2.57
CA THR A 274 26.14 -3.44 2.74
C THR A 274 25.35 -4.29 1.76
N ALA A 275 24.05 -4.47 2.00
CA ALA A 275 23.18 -5.28 1.15
C ALA A 275 22.99 -4.74 -0.28
N PHE A 276 23.52 -3.55 -0.59
CA PHE A 276 23.45 -2.91 -1.91
C PHE A 276 24.83 -2.65 -2.52
N SER A 277 25.90 -3.19 -1.92
CA SER A 277 27.27 -3.01 -2.42
C SER A 277 28.17 -4.22 -2.16
N SER A 278 29.31 -4.27 -2.83
CA SER A 278 30.35 -5.27 -2.57
C SER A 278 31.17 -4.94 -1.31
N PRO A 279 32.04 -5.84 -0.84
CA PRO A 279 33.08 -5.54 0.17
C PRO A 279 34.12 -4.48 -0.27
N HIS A 280 34.19 -4.13 -1.56
CA HIS A 280 35.22 -3.25 -2.15
C HIS A 280 34.70 -1.99 -2.81
N HIS A 281 33.38 -1.76 -2.85
CA HIS A 281 32.80 -0.68 -3.64
C HIS A 281 31.98 0.27 -2.79
N HIS A 282 32.05 1.56 -3.12
CA HIS A 282 30.95 2.48 -2.90
C HIS A 282 30.01 2.36 -4.10
N THR A 283 28.77 1.93 -3.86
CA THR A 283 27.76 1.86 -4.93
C THR A 283 26.92 3.12 -4.87
N PHE A 284 27.03 3.96 -5.90
CA PHE A 284 26.26 5.18 -6.06
C PHE A 284 25.00 4.88 -6.86
N PHE A 285 23.83 5.07 -6.27
CA PHE A 285 22.55 4.95 -6.96
C PHE A 285 22.17 6.32 -7.52
N MET A 286 22.37 6.48 -8.82
CA MET A 286 22.05 7.70 -9.56
C MET A 286 20.60 7.65 -10.06
N ARG A 287 19.96 8.80 -10.25
CA ARG A 287 18.60 8.93 -10.82
C ARG A 287 18.56 10.02 -11.88
N GLY A 288 17.66 9.92 -12.84
CA GLY A 288 17.53 10.93 -13.89
C GLY A 288 17.01 12.28 -13.38
N ASN A 289 17.11 13.30 -14.23
CA ASN A 289 16.68 14.66 -13.90
C ASN A 289 15.29 15.02 -14.45
N GLU A 290 14.62 14.08 -15.11
CA GLU A 290 13.28 14.29 -15.69
C GLU A 290 12.21 13.59 -14.85
N PRO A 291 10.92 14.00 -14.91
CA PRO A 291 9.86 13.38 -14.13
C PRO A 291 9.76 11.86 -14.26
N LEU A 292 10.01 11.32 -15.45
CA LEU A 292 9.94 9.87 -15.71
C LEU A 292 11.20 9.13 -15.21
N THR A 293 12.36 9.77 -15.27
CA THR A 293 13.66 9.14 -14.95
C THR A 293 14.12 9.42 -13.52
N SER A 294 13.51 10.37 -12.82
CA SER A 294 13.85 10.76 -11.44
C SER A 294 13.56 9.69 -10.40
N LYS A 295 12.72 8.71 -10.72
CA LYS A 295 12.40 7.58 -9.85
C LYS A 295 13.15 6.31 -10.27
N LEU A 296 13.86 6.31 -11.41
CA LEU A 296 14.64 5.18 -11.89
C LEU A 296 16.08 5.27 -11.40
N LEU A 297 16.51 4.25 -10.64
CA LEU A 297 17.86 4.19 -10.12
C LEU A 297 18.81 3.55 -11.15
N LYS A 298 20.06 4.01 -11.15
CA LYS A 298 21.17 3.48 -11.94
C LYS A 298 22.35 3.29 -11.01
N PRO A 299 22.67 2.05 -10.60
CA PRO A 299 23.82 1.78 -9.76
C PRO A 299 25.13 2.03 -10.55
N VAL A 300 26.09 2.67 -9.90
CA VAL A 300 27.47 2.84 -10.36
C VAL A 300 28.38 2.37 -9.24
N LEU A 301 29.12 1.30 -9.49
CA LEU A 301 30.07 0.72 -8.55
C LEU A 301 31.42 1.42 -8.75
N VAL A 302 31.94 1.97 -7.67
CA VAL A 302 33.23 2.67 -7.63
C VAL A 302 34.11 2.01 -6.60
N ASP A 303 35.34 1.64 -7.00
CA ASP A 303 36.31 1.02 -6.10
C ASP A 303 36.56 1.93 -4.90
N ALA A 304 36.45 1.38 -3.71
CA ALA A 304 36.47 2.14 -2.48
C ALA A 304 37.85 2.69 -2.15
N ARG A 305 38.94 2.18 -2.73
CA ARG A 305 40.31 2.65 -2.51
C ARG A 305 40.73 3.65 -3.58
N THR A 306 40.48 3.33 -4.85
CA THR A 306 41.03 4.08 -5.99
C THR A 306 40.09 5.14 -6.53
N ALA A 307 38.80 5.11 -6.14
CA ALA A 307 37.74 5.93 -6.72
C ALA A 307 37.50 5.70 -8.23
N GLU A 308 37.97 4.57 -8.77
CA GLU A 308 37.74 4.17 -10.16
C GLU A 308 36.36 3.52 -10.34
N VAL A 309 35.66 3.90 -11.40
CA VAL A 309 34.38 3.28 -11.77
C VAL A 309 34.65 1.91 -12.37
N THR A 310 34.13 0.86 -11.75
CA THR A 310 34.37 -0.54 -12.16
C THR A 310 33.18 -1.15 -12.88
N ALA A 311 31.95 -0.76 -12.55
CA ALA A 311 30.74 -1.25 -13.18
C ALA A 311 29.57 -0.27 -13.09
N ALA A 312 28.65 -0.31 -14.05
CA ALA A 312 27.39 0.45 -14.04
C ALA A 312 26.24 -0.40 -14.60
N PRO A 313 25.79 -1.44 -13.87
CA PRO A 313 24.81 -2.39 -14.37
C PRO A 313 23.43 -1.75 -14.57
N GLN A 314 22.68 -2.25 -15.55
CA GLN A 314 21.29 -1.86 -15.72
C GLN A 314 20.41 -2.53 -14.66
N LEU A 315 19.35 -1.84 -14.23
CA LEU A 315 18.37 -2.46 -13.36
C LEU A 315 17.54 -3.49 -14.13
N PRO A 316 17.27 -4.66 -13.53
CA PRO A 316 16.35 -5.61 -14.12
C PRO A 316 14.92 -5.07 -14.11
N TRP A 317 14.11 -5.52 -15.08
CA TRP A 317 12.76 -5.02 -15.33
C TRP A 317 11.85 -5.06 -14.09
N TYR A 318 12.03 -6.02 -13.19
CA TYR A 318 11.19 -6.17 -12.00
C TYR A 318 11.51 -5.11 -10.93
N LEU A 319 12.77 -4.66 -10.84
CA LEU A 319 13.12 -3.49 -10.01
C LEU A 319 12.64 -2.21 -10.65
N THR A 320 12.75 -2.08 -11.98
CA THR A 320 12.15 -0.96 -12.70
C THR A 320 10.64 -0.89 -12.45
N ALA A 321 9.93 -2.01 -12.48
CA ALA A 321 8.50 -2.07 -12.19
C ALA A 321 8.17 -1.60 -10.77
N LEU A 322 8.97 -2.02 -9.77
CA LEU A 322 8.84 -1.53 -8.39
C LEU A 322 9.10 -0.02 -8.26
N LEU A 323 10.11 0.50 -8.94
CA LEU A 323 10.44 1.93 -8.90
C LEU A 323 9.40 2.79 -9.61
N VAL A 324 8.77 2.27 -10.68
CA VAL A 324 7.68 2.95 -11.39
C VAL A 324 6.35 2.82 -10.64
N SER A 325 6.13 1.75 -9.86
CA SER A 325 4.91 1.58 -9.08
C SER A 325 4.79 2.62 -7.97
N GLN A 326 5.90 3.02 -7.36
CA GLN A 326 5.96 4.02 -6.30
C GLN A 326 5.29 5.36 -6.66
N PRO A 327 5.73 6.11 -7.69
CA PRO A 327 5.11 7.40 -8.03
C PRO A 327 3.63 7.26 -8.44
N LEU A 328 3.26 6.16 -9.11
CA LEU A 328 1.88 5.88 -9.48
C LEU A 328 0.98 5.58 -8.27
N HIS A 329 1.54 5.06 -7.18
CA HIS A 329 0.83 4.86 -5.92
C HIS A 329 0.69 6.19 -5.16
N PHE A 330 1.79 6.93 -5.00
CA PHE A 330 1.85 8.12 -4.14
C PHE A 330 1.23 9.37 -4.77
N GLY A 331 1.22 9.48 -6.11
CA GLY A 331 0.73 10.68 -6.81
C GLY A 331 1.67 11.90 -6.67
N ASP A 332 2.95 11.66 -6.39
CA ASP A 332 3.94 12.69 -6.03
C ASP A 332 4.66 13.33 -7.25
N TYR A 333 4.32 12.93 -8.47
CA TYR A 333 4.97 13.39 -9.70
C TYR A 333 4.32 14.62 -10.35
N GLY A 334 3.12 15.02 -9.91
CA GLY A 334 2.37 16.14 -10.49
C GLY A 334 2.16 17.33 -9.52
N GLY A 335 2.90 17.37 -8.42
CA GLY A 335 2.80 18.44 -7.42
C GLY A 335 1.44 18.54 -6.72
N MET A 336 1.12 19.72 -6.19
CA MET A 336 -0.10 19.93 -5.39
C MET A 336 -1.43 19.63 -6.14
N PRO A 337 -1.61 19.98 -7.43
CA PRO A 337 -2.82 19.59 -8.15
C PRO A 337 -3.04 18.09 -8.19
N MET A 338 -1.96 17.30 -8.36
CA MET A 338 -2.03 15.84 -8.37
C MET A 338 -2.42 15.30 -6.99
N LYS A 339 -1.82 15.82 -5.92
CA LYS A 339 -2.18 15.47 -4.53
C LYS A 339 -3.66 15.70 -4.25
N ILE A 340 -4.22 16.83 -4.69
CA ILE A 340 -5.66 17.14 -4.53
C ILE A 340 -6.52 16.13 -5.28
N ILE A 341 -6.18 15.80 -6.53
CA ILE A 341 -6.90 14.79 -7.31
C ILE A 341 -6.84 13.42 -6.62
N TRP A 342 -5.67 13.01 -6.14
CA TRP A 342 -5.48 11.76 -5.39
C TRP A 342 -6.35 11.72 -4.14
N ALA A 343 -6.38 12.81 -3.37
CA ALA A 343 -7.21 12.90 -2.16
C ALA A 343 -8.72 12.80 -2.47
N LEU A 344 -9.19 13.46 -3.54
CA LEU A 344 -10.59 13.38 -3.97
C LEU A 344 -10.97 11.98 -4.44
N LEU A 345 -10.10 11.31 -5.20
CA LEU A 345 -10.32 9.95 -5.67
C LEU A 345 -10.27 8.92 -4.52
N ASP A 346 -9.39 9.14 -3.54
CA ASP A 346 -9.33 8.35 -2.32
C ASP A 346 -10.61 8.53 -1.48
N MET A 347 -11.06 9.76 -1.26
CA MET A 347 -12.34 10.05 -0.61
C MET A 347 -13.53 9.40 -1.33
N ALA A 348 -13.57 9.45 -2.66
CA ALA A 348 -14.60 8.76 -3.44
C ALA A 348 -14.52 7.23 -3.24
N THR A 349 -13.32 6.67 -3.15
CA THR A 349 -13.08 5.24 -2.91
C THR A 349 -13.49 4.82 -1.49
N ILE A 350 -13.26 5.66 -0.48
CA ILE A 350 -13.81 5.48 0.88
C ILE A 350 -15.34 5.33 0.83
N VAL A 351 -16.02 6.16 0.03
CA VAL A 351 -17.48 6.05 -0.16
C VAL A 351 -17.86 4.77 -0.90
N VAL A 352 -17.09 4.32 -1.90
CA VAL A 352 -17.31 3.03 -2.58
C VAL A 352 -17.21 1.86 -1.59
N LEU A 353 -16.15 1.81 -0.78
CA LEU A 353 -15.93 0.77 0.22
C LEU A 353 -17.04 0.77 1.30
N GLY A 354 -17.35 1.95 1.84
CA GLY A 354 -18.41 2.12 2.84
C GLY A 354 -19.80 1.77 2.30
N SER A 355 -20.11 2.17 1.07
CA SER A 355 -21.38 1.81 0.41
C SER A 355 -21.48 0.31 0.13
N GLY A 356 -20.39 -0.35 -0.26
CA GLY A 356 -20.33 -1.81 -0.43
C GLY A 356 -20.67 -2.55 0.86
N LEU A 357 -20.05 -2.15 1.98
CA LEU A 357 -20.33 -2.72 3.30
C LEU A 357 -21.79 -2.47 3.73
N TYR A 358 -22.30 -1.25 3.52
CA TYR A 358 -23.69 -0.90 3.80
C TYR A 358 -24.69 -1.79 3.03
N LEU A 359 -24.45 -2.00 1.73
CA LEU A 359 -25.32 -2.81 0.86
C LEU A 359 -25.33 -4.27 1.27
N TRP A 360 -24.19 -4.79 1.77
CA TRP A 360 -24.07 -6.13 2.31
C TRP A 360 -24.88 -6.28 3.61
N LEU A 361 -24.68 -5.40 4.60
CA LEU A 361 -25.40 -5.42 5.87
C LEU A 361 -26.92 -5.32 5.67
N ARG A 362 -27.38 -4.42 4.81
CA ARG A 362 -28.81 -4.22 4.52
C ARG A 362 -29.43 -5.36 3.72
N LYS A 363 -28.63 -6.25 3.11
CA LYS A 363 -29.14 -7.47 2.44
C LYS A 363 -29.46 -8.57 3.44
N GLY A 364 -28.69 -8.68 4.53
CA GLY A 364 -28.94 -9.66 5.60
C GLY A 364 -30.23 -9.40 6.38
N VAL A 365 -30.58 -8.13 6.61
CA VAL A 365 -31.77 -7.75 7.42
C VAL A 365 -33.10 -8.15 6.76
N GLN A 366 -33.22 -8.16 5.43
CA GLN A 366 -34.47 -8.56 4.76
C GLN A 366 -34.66 -10.08 4.64
N ALA A 367 -33.58 -10.86 4.65
CA ALA A 367 -33.68 -12.32 4.66
C ALA A 367 -34.25 -12.84 5.99
N GLY A 368 -34.03 -12.12 7.10
CA GLY A 368 -34.60 -12.46 8.41
C GLY A 368 -36.06 -12.01 8.60
N SER A 369 -36.52 -10.98 7.89
CA SER A 369 -37.89 -10.45 8.05
C SER A 369 -38.94 -11.23 7.25
N THR A 370 -38.54 -12.06 6.28
CA THR A 370 -39.50 -12.85 5.49
C THR A 370 -39.90 -14.15 6.19
N THR A 371 -39.05 -14.66 7.10
CA THR A 371 -39.31 -15.90 7.85
C THR A 371 -40.20 -15.67 9.08
N ALA A 372 -40.22 -14.47 9.66
CA ALA A 372 -41.05 -14.15 10.83
C ALA A 372 -42.52 -13.85 10.49
N ALA A 373 -42.81 -13.40 9.27
CA ALA A 373 -44.18 -13.08 8.85
C ALA A 373 -45.00 -14.34 8.43
N ALA A 374 -44.34 -15.46 8.13
CA ALA A 374 -45.01 -16.71 7.74
C ALA A 374 -45.52 -17.54 8.94
N THR A 375 -45.05 -17.25 10.17
CA THR A 375 -45.39 -18.06 11.36
C THR A 375 -46.59 -17.53 12.15
N VAL A 376 -47.12 -16.35 11.82
CA VAL A 376 -48.21 -15.70 12.60
C VAL A 376 -49.60 -15.84 11.94
N GLN A 377 -49.72 -16.40 10.73
CA GLN A 377 -51.00 -16.55 10.02
C GLN A 377 -51.54 -17.98 9.93
N GLY A 378 -51.08 -18.90 10.78
CA GLY A 378 -51.64 -20.25 10.87
C GLY A 378 -52.20 -20.53 12.25
N HIS A 379 -53.51 -20.29 12.45
CA HIS A 379 -54.46 -20.98 13.37
C HIS A 379 -55.44 -19.98 14.00
N THR A 380 -56.66 -19.91 13.45
CA THR A 380 -57.92 -19.85 14.21
C THR A 380 -59.11 -19.95 13.24
N THR A 381 -59.42 -21.16 12.79
CA THR A 381 -60.77 -21.53 12.36
C THR A 381 -61.44 -22.31 13.49
N PRO A 382 -62.64 -21.94 13.95
CA PRO A 382 -63.33 -22.65 15.03
C PRO A 382 -63.97 -23.95 14.50
N PRO A 383 -64.10 -25.00 15.32
CA PRO A 383 -64.73 -26.24 14.90
C PRO A 383 -66.25 -26.09 14.89
N THR A 384 -66.85 -26.40 13.74
CA THR A 384 -68.28 -26.65 13.55
C THR A 384 -68.60 -28.09 13.95
N THR A 385 -69.46 -28.25 14.97
CA THR A 385 -70.03 -29.54 15.39
C THR A 385 -71.36 -29.79 14.66
N PRO A 386 -71.64 -31.01 14.13
CA PRO A 386 -73.00 -31.41 13.81
C PRO A 386 -73.62 -32.30 14.91
N ALA A 387 -74.94 -32.18 14.97
CA ALA A 387 -75.91 -32.62 15.96
C ALA A 387 -76.02 -34.12 16.28
N SER A 388 -76.62 -34.43 17.44
CA SER A 388 -77.77 -35.35 17.51
C SER A 388 -78.49 -35.26 18.86
N THR A 389 -79.74 -34.79 18.80
CA THR A 389 -80.73 -34.82 19.87
C THR A 389 -81.84 -35.76 19.42
N MET A 390 -82.15 -36.81 20.17
CA MET A 390 -83.41 -37.52 19.98
C MET A 390 -83.88 -38.16 21.29
N VAL A 391 -85.03 -37.69 21.77
CA VAL A 391 -85.85 -38.31 22.82
C VAL A 391 -87.17 -38.67 22.16
N ALA A 392 -87.57 -39.93 22.21
CA ALA A 392 -88.98 -40.35 22.18
C ALA A 392 -89.13 -41.75 22.79
N ARG A 393 -90.25 -41.92 23.48
CA ARG A 393 -90.57 -42.94 24.48
C ARG A 393 -91.64 -43.89 23.92
N THR A 394 -91.76 -45.07 24.56
CA THR A 394 -92.93 -46.00 24.67
C THR A 394 -93.05 -47.20 23.72
N GLY A 395 -93.04 -48.41 24.33
CA GLY A 395 -94.12 -49.41 24.18
C GLY A 395 -93.81 -50.77 23.51
N ARG A 396 -93.57 -51.82 24.33
CA ARG A 396 -94.08 -53.24 24.30
C ARG A 396 -94.31 -53.94 22.92
N THR A 397 -93.97 -55.19 22.60
CA THR A 397 -93.72 -56.49 23.30
C THR A 397 -93.21 -57.57 22.25
N PRO A 398 -92.93 -58.87 22.58
CA PRO A 398 -91.80 -59.71 22.08
C PRO A 398 -92.27 -60.85 21.12
N PRO A 399 -91.64 -62.06 20.93
CA PRO A 399 -90.38 -62.68 21.43
C PRO A 399 -89.48 -63.27 20.29
N SER A 400 -88.27 -63.80 20.52
CA SER A 400 -87.97 -65.10 21.11
C SER A 400 -86.50 -65.47 20.81
N THR A 401 -85.84 -66.19 21.76
CA THR A 401 -84.88 -67.32 21.61
C THR A 401 -83.76 -67.24 20.55
N GLU A 402 -82.50 -67.64 20.75
CA GLU A 402 -81.78 -68.52 21.69
C GLU A 402 -80.28 -68.39 21.33
N GLY A 403 -79.36 -68.43 22.31
CA GLY A 403 -78.36 -69.51 22.42
C GLY A 403 -77.00 -69.11 21.81
N ARG A 404 -75.98 -68.71 22.60
CA ARG A 404 -74.99 -69.56 23.32
C ARG A 404 -74.39 -70.65 22.41
N ALA A 405 -73.08 -70.80 22.29
CA ALA A 405 -71.99 -70.52 23.23
C ALA A 405 -70.78 -69.87 22.55
#